data_AF-D9QL65-F1
#
_entry.id   AF-D9QL65-F1
#
_cell.length_a   1.000
_cell.length_b   1.000
_cell.length_c   1.000
_cell.angle_alpha   90.00
_cell.angle_beta   90.00
_cell.angle_gamma   90.00
#
_symmetry.space_group_name_H-M   'P 1'
#
loop_
_entity.id
_entity.type
_entity.pdbx_description
1 polymer ?
#
loop_
_entity_poly.entity_id
_entity_poly.type
_entity_poly.pdbx_seq_one_letter_code
_entity_poly.pdbx_strand_id
1 'polypeptide(L)' 'MPTYFCFIERDIMGTPHMEALDAESEAEARAQAEALLQTHTSGIAAHILLDDVRIATIRRLAQDRR' A
#
# COMPACT_ATOMS: atom_id res chain seq x y z
N MET A 1 5.88 -9.70 17.33
CA MET A 1 5.23 -8.44 16.91
C MET A 1 4.71 -8.67 15.50
N PRO A 2 3.47 -8.27 15.17
CA PRO A 2 2.93 -8.41 13.82
C PRO A 2 3.82 -7.62 12.84
N THR A 3 4.17 -8.21 11.70
CA THR A 3 4.92 -7.49 10.65
C THR A 3 3.98 -7.18 9.51
N TYR A 4 3.79 -5.89 9.26
CA TYR A 4 2.98 -5.42 8.14
C TYR A 4 3.89 -5.11 6.95
N PHE A 5 3.47 -5.52 5.76
CA PHE A 5 4.12 -5.17 4.50
C PHE A 5 3.15 -4.40 3.62
N CYS A 6 3.67 -3.42 2.89
CA CYS A 6 2.96 -2.71 1.85
C CYS A 6 3.50 -3.12 0.49
N PHE A 7 2.62 -3.60 -0.38
CA PHE A 7 2.92 -3.85 -1.78
C PHE A 7 2.20 -2.81 -2.66
N ILE A 8 2.97 -2.03 -3.42
CA ILE A 8 2.42 -1.03 -4.33
C ILE A 8 2.23 -1.66 -5.72
N GLU A 9 0.98 -1.86 -6.09
CA GLU A 9 0.57 -2.25 -7.44
C GLU A 9 0.73 -1.05 -8.39
N ARG A 10 1.34 -1.27 -9.56
CA ARG A 10 1.63 -0.23 -10.56
C ARG A 10 1.10 -0.67 -11.94
N ASP A 11 0.68 0.30 -12.75
CA ASP A 11 0.11 0.08 -14.10
C ASP A 11 1.17 -0.21 -15.18
N ILE A 12 2.45 0.07 -14.88
CA ILE A 12 3.59 -0.11 -15.79
C ILE A 12 4.37 -1.39 -15.44
N MET A 13 4.83 -2.13 -16.46
CA MET A 13 5.75 -3.26 -16.29
C MET A 13 7.06 -2.78 -15.63
N GLY A 14 7.12 -2.87 -14.31
CA GLY A 14 8.28 -2.52 -13.51
C GLY A 14 8.40 -3.43 -12.30
N THR A 15 9.54 -3.36 -11.62
CA THR A 15 9.76 -4.14 -10.40
C THR A 15 8.70 -3.79 -9.36
N PRO A 16 7.99 -4.77 -8.80
CA PRO A 16 7.05 -4.52 -7.72
C PRO A 16 7.77 -3.88 -6.53
N HIS A 17 7.15 -2.86 -5.92
CA HIS A 17 7.67 -2.23 -4.71
C HIS A 17 6.99 -2.83 -3.51
N MET A 18 7.78 -3.49 -2.67
CA MET A 18 7.34 -4.05 -1.39
C MET A 18 8.21 -3.46 -0.28
N GLU A 19 7.58 -2.97 0.78
CA GLU A 19 8.25 -2.31 1.89
C GLU A 19 7.62 -2.72 3.22
N ALA A 20 8.43 -2.91 4.26
CA ALA A 20 7.94 -3.16 5.61
C ALA A 20 7.38 -1.87 6.21
N LEU A 21 6.23 -1.96 6.86
CA LEU A 21 5.60 -0.85 7.55
C LEU A 21 6.02 -0.85 9.02
N ASP A 22 6.38 0.33 9.53
CA ASP A 22 6.68 0.54 10.94
C ASP A 22 5.37 0.80 11.70
N ALA A 23 4.52 -0.23 11.77
CA ALA A 23 3.16 -0.12 12.31
C ALA A 23 2.90 -1.20 13.37
N GLU A 24 2.26 -0.81 14.47
CA GLU A 24 1.87 -1.74 15.54
C GLU A 24 0.39 -2.14 15.45
N SER A 25 -0.39 -1.45 14.60
CA SER A 25 -1.81 -1.70 14.37
C SER A 25 -2.20 -1.64 12.89
N GLU A 26 -3.35 -2.25 12.53
CA GLU A 26 -3.90 -2.16 11.17
C GLU A 26 -4.18 -0.70 10.78
N ALA A 27 -4.64 0.13 11.73
CA ALA A 27 -4.95 1.54 11.47
C ALA A 27 -3.70 2.34 11.07
N GLU A 28 -2.58 2.13 11.77
CA GLU A 28 -1.29 2.72 11.43
C GLU A 28 -0.75 2.20 10.11
N ALA A 29 -0.85 0.87 9.87
CA ALA A 29 -0.42 0.25 8.63
C ALA A 29 -1.19 0.85 7.43
N ARG A 30 -2.50 1.10 7.59
CA ARG A 30 -3.32 1.77 6.57
C ARG A 30 -2.87 3.19 6.30
N ALA A 31 -2.62 4.00 7.34
CA ALA A 31 -2.16 5.37 7.17
C ALA A 31 -0.81 5.45 6.43
N GLN A 32 0.13 4.55 6.77
CA GLN A 32 1.42 4.49 6.08
C GLN A 32 1.30 3.99 4.64
N ALA A 33 0.51 2.94 4.39
CA ALA A 33 0.27 2.43 3.05
C ALA A 33 -0.41 3.47 2.14
N GLU A 34 -1.32 4.28 2.70
CA GLU A 34 -1.93 5.40 1.99
C GLU A 34 -0.89 6.47 1.62
N ALA A 35 -0.04 6.86 2.58
CA ALA A 35 1.05 7.81 2.33
C ALA A 35 2.02 7.29 1.25
N LEU A 36 2.40 6.01 1.28
CA LEU A 36 3.21 5.37 0.25
C LEU A 36 2.51 5.38 -1.12
N LEU A 37 1.20 5.08 -1.17
CA LEU A 37 0.46 5.15 -2.42
C LEU A 37 0.43 6.57 -2.99
N GLN A 38 0.41 7.60 -2.15
CA GLN A 38 0.44 8.99 -2.59
C GLN A 38 1.82 9.41 -3.12
N THR A 39 2.92 8.92 -2.52
CA THR A 39 4.29 9.21 -3.01
C THR A 39 4.61 8.48 -4.32
N HIS A 40 4.06 7.29 -4.53
CA HIS A 40 4.22 6.54 -5.77
C HIS A 40 3.21 6.99 -6.83
N THR A 41 3.60 7.95 -7.67
CA THR A 41 2.73 8.56 -8.69
C THR A 41 2.17 7.56 -9.69
N SER A 42 2.91 6.49 -10.01
CA SER A 42 2.47 5.39 -10.88
C SER A 42 1.75 4.23 -10.16
N GLY A 43 1.60 4.32 -8.83
CA GLY A 43 0.88 3.34 -8.04
C GLY A 43 -0.63 3.48 -8.21
N ILE A 44 -1.32 2.34 -8.42
CA ILE A 44 -2.78 2.26 -8.56
C ILE A 44 -3.45 1.72 -7.30
N ALA A 45 -2.74 0.87 -6.55
CA ALA A 45 -3.20 0.35 -5.27
C ALA A 45 -2.02 0.07 -4.33
N ALA A 46 -2.30 0.15 -3.03
CA ALA A 46 -1.43 -0.32 -1.96
C ALA A 46 -2.11 -1.49 -1.25
N HIS A 47 -1.46 -2.64 -1.23
CA HIS A 47 -1.93 -3.84 -0.56
C HIS A 47 -1.19 -4.02 0.76
N ILE A 48 -1.93 -4.21 1.84
CA ILE A 48 -1.37 -4.42 3.17
C ILE A 48 -1.40 -5.91 3.46
N LEU A 49 -0.24 -6.47 3.74
CA LEU A 49 -0.06 -7.85 4.16
C LEU A 49 0.33 -7.88 5.64
N LEU A 50 -0.24 -8.81 6.39
CA LEU A 50 0.20 -9.19 7.72
C LEU A 50 0.76 -10.60 7.60
N ASP A 51 2.07 -10.73 7.84
CA ASP A 51 2.83 -11.93 7.50
C ASP A 51 2.62 -12.28 6.01
N ASP A 52 1.86 -13.32 5.70
CA ASP A 52 1.54 -13.76 4.32
C ASP A 52 0.08 -13.48 3.90
N VAL A 53 -0.71 -12.87 4.77
CA VAL A 53 -2.15 -12.67 4.55
C VAL A 53 -2.40 -11.22 4.15
N ARG A 54 -3.00 -11.01 2.97
CA ARG A 54 -3.49 -9.69 2.58
C ARG A 54 -4.71 -9.32 3.41
N ILE A 55 -4.57 -8.32 4.27
CA ILE A 55 -5.64 -7.86 5.17
C ILE A 55 -6.41 -6.65 4.63
N ALA A 56 -5.78 -5.84 3.77
CA ALA A 56 -6.42 -4.65 3.24
C ALA A 56 -5.85 -4.26 1.87
N THR A 57 -6.61 -3.44 1.15
CA THR A 57 -6.19 -2.84 -0.12
C THR A 57 -6.75 -1.43 -0.20
N ILE A 58 -5.86 -0.46 -0.41
CA ILE A 58 -6.17 0.94 -0.62
C ILE A 58 -6.01 1.18 -2.11
N ARG A 59 -7.09 1.60 -2.78
CA ARG A 59 -7.02 1.95 -4.21
C ARG A 59 -6.98 3.46 -4.31
N ARG A 60 -6.18 3.99 -5.24
CA ARG A 60 -6.35 5.37 -5.66
C ARG A 60 -7.68 5.40 -6.40
N LEU A 61 -8.73 5.92 -5.75
CA LEU A 61 -9.94 6.32 -6.46
C LEU A 61 -9.44 7.26 -7.54
N ALA A 62 -9.62 6.88 -8.81
CA ALA A 62 -9.26 7.72 -9.94
C ALA A 62 -9.73 9.12 -9.58
N GLN A 63 -8.80 10.06 -9.41
CA GLN A 63 -9.14 11.41 -9.01
C GLN A 63 -10.26 11.84 -9.93
N ASP A 64 -11.44 12.05 -9.37
CA ASP A 64 -12.57 12.61 -10.09
C ASP A 64 -12.03 13.85 -10.78
N ARG A 65 -11.93 13.76 -12.11
CA ARG A 65 -11.62 14.88 -12.97
C ARG A 65 -12.72 15.90 -12.73
N ARG A 66 -12.47 16.89 -11.88
CA ARG A 66 -13.25 18.12 -11.78
C ARG A 66 -12.40 19.31 -12.14
#